data_AF-A0A924Y7P6-F1
#
_entry.id   AF-A0A924Y7P6-F1
#
_cell.length_a   1.000
_cell.length_b   1.000
_cell.length_c   1.000
_cell.angle_alpha   90.00
_cell.angle_beta   90.00
_cell.angle_gamma   90.00
#
_symmetry.space_group_name_H-M   'P 1'
#
loop_
_entity.id
_entity.type
_entity.pdbx_description
1 polymer ?
#
loop_
_entity_poly.entity_id
_entity_poly.type
_entity_poly.pdbx_seq_one_letter_code
_entity_poly.pdbx_strand_id
1 'polypeptide(L)' 'MKITQIEVIPLARKLESPFEGGTYRIVNRNTLVTRVHTDEGFMGEAFGGDEDMTQNEIVAL' A
#
# COMPACT_ATOMS: atom_id res chain seq x y z
N MET A 1 13.21 -16.32 -15.07
CA MET A 1 12.72 -15.39 -14.06
C MET A 1 11.37 -15.87 -13.55
N LYS A 2 11.31 -16.31 -12.29
CA LYS A 2 10.09 -16.71 -11.57
C LYS A 2 9.97 -15.92 -10.27
N ILE A 3 8.74 -15.64 -9.86
CA ILE A 3 8.45 -15.02 -8.56
C ILE A 3 8.62 -16.07 -7.46
N THR A 4 9.34 -15.74 -6.39
CA THR A 4 9.60 -16.60 -5.24
C THR A 4 8.89 -16.15 -3.97
N GLN A 5 8.67 -14.84 -3.82
CA GLN A 5 8.00 -14.26 -2.67
C GLN A 5 7.35 -12.92 -3.05
N ILE A 6 6.21 -12.63 -2.45
CA ILE A 6 5.55 -11.33 -2.46
C ILE A 6 5.52 -10.83 -1.02
N GLU A 7 6.11 -9.67 -0.76
CA GLU A 7 6.02 -8.95 0.53
C GLU A 7 5.09 -7.75 0.34
N VAL A 8 4.12 -7.59 1.25
CA VAL A 8 3.18 -6.46 1.26
C VAL A 8 3.34 -5.71 2.59
N ILE A 9 3.72 -4.44 2.51
CA ILE A 9 3.98 -3.60 3.68
C ILE A 9 2.93 -2.47 3.71
N PRO A 10 1.98 -2.50 4.66
CA PRO A 10 1.02 -1.41 4.83
C PRO A 10 1.68 -0.18 5.44
N LEU A 11 1.46 0.97 4.82
CA LEU A 11 1.82 2.28 5.35
C LEU A 11 0.52 3.02 5.69
N ALA A 12 0.47 3.57 6.90
CA ALA A 12 -0.62 4.42 7.35
C ALA A 12 -0.06 5.80 7.71
N ARG A 13 -0.51 6.83 7.01
CA ARG A 13 -0.08 8.21 7.29
C ARG A 13 -1.26 9.12 7.55
N LYS A 14 -1.35 9.63 8.78
CA LYS A 14 -2.26 10.73 9.11
C LYS A 14 -1.79 12.03 8.47
N LEU A 15 -2.71 12.75 7.82
CA LEU A 15 -2.46 14.08 7.26
C LEU A 15 -2.47 15.13 8.37
N GLU A 16 -1.66 16.18 8.21
CA GLU A 16 -1.62 17.31 9.17
C GLU A 16 -2.95 18.08 9.19
N SER A 17 -3.58 18.20 8.02
CA SER A 17 -4.92 18.72 7.84
C SER A 17 -5.70 17.81 6.90
N PRO A 18 -7.02 17.69 7.07
CA PRO A 18 -7.87 16.98 6.12
C PRO A 18 -7.78 17.60 4.71
N PHE A 19 -7.80 16.75 3.69
CA PHE A 19 -7.95 17.17 2.30
C PHE A 19 -9.40 16.91 1.86
N GLU A 20 -10.09 17.96 1.43
CA GLU A 20 -11.55 17.93 1.25
C GLU A 20 -11.96 18.51 -0.10
N GLY A 21 -12.97 17.87 -0.71
CA GLY A 21 -13.70 18.38 -1.86
C GLY A 21 -15.20 18.32 -1.59
N GLY A 22 -16.03 18.61 -2.60
CA GLY A 22 -17.48 18.73 -2.40
C GLY A 22 -18.16 17.50 -1.77
N THR A 23 -17.67 16.29 -2.06
CA THR A 23 -18.27 15.02 -1.61
C THR A 23 -17.31 14.10 -0.89
N TYR A 24 -16.05 14.51 -0.67
CA TYR A 24 -15.03 13.65 -0.09
C TYR A 24 -14.17 14.38 0.94
N ARG A 25 -13.69 13.61 1.90
CA ARG A 25 -12.79 14.05 2.96
C ARG A 25 -11.77 12.97 3.24
N ILE A 26 -10.50 13.28 3.02
CA ILE A 26 -9.37 12.37 3.24
C ILE A 26 -8.61 12.86 4.47
N VAL A 27 -8.51 12.01 5.50
CA VAL A 27 -7.81 12.32 6.76
C VAL A 27 -6.52 11.50 6.93
N ASN A 28 -6.47 10.33 6.30
CA ASN A 28 -5.28 9.50 6.21
C ASN A 28 -4.94 9.26 4.74
N ARG A 29 -3.65 9.18 4.43
CA ARG A 29 -3.13 8.70 3.17
C ARG A 29 -2.42 7.38 3.40
N ASN A 30 -3.17 6.30 3.22
CA ASN A 30 -2.62 4.95 3.30
C ASN A 30 -2.02 4.54 1.96
N THR A 31 -1.16 3.53 1.97
CA THR A 31 -0.65 2.88 0.75
C THR A 31 -0.01 1.54 1.09
N LEU A 32 0.08 0.65 0.12
CA LEU A 32 0.79 -0.62 0.23
C LEU A 32 2.08 -0.55 -0.59
N VAL A 33 3.21 -0.84 0.05
CA VAL A 33 4.45 -1.14 -0.66
C VAL A 33 4.47 -2.62 -0.95
N THR A 34 4.53 -2.99 -2.22
CA THR A 34 4.61 -4.37 -2.67
C THR A 34 5.98 -4.63 -3.25
N ARG A 35 6.64 -5.67 -2.72
CA ARG A 35 7.92 -6.17 -3.23
C ARG A 35 7.75 -7.56 -3.79
N VAL A 36 8.31 -7.76 -4.99
CA VAL A 36 8.29 -9.04 -5.69
C VAL A 36 9.72 -9.54 -5.81
N HIS A 37 10.02 -10.63 -5.12
CA HIS A 37 11.32 -11.31 -5.17
C HIS A 37 11.32 -12.37 -6.27
N THR A 38 12.44 -12.53 -6.95
CA THR A 38 12.62 -13.55 -8.00
C THR A 38 13.70 -14.59 -7.66
N ASP A 39 13.66 -15.72 -8.35
CA ASP A 39 14.66 -16.78 -8.26
C ASP A 39 16.04 -16.39 -8.81
N GLU A 40 16.11 -15.31 -9.59
CA GLU A 40 17.33 -14.73 -10.13
C GLU A 40 17.97 -13.69 -9.18
N GLY A 41 17.38 -13.48 -8.00
CA GLY A 41 17.90 -12.53 -6.99
C GLY A 41 17.48 -11.08 -7.22
N PHE A 42 16.61 -10.80 -8.19
CA PHE A 42 16.04 -9.47 -8.37
C PHE A 42 14.87 -9.23 -7.40
N MET A 43 14.70 -7.96 -7.03
CA MET A 43 13.55 -7.48 -6.29
C MET A 43 12.99 -6.24 -7.02
N GLY A 44 11.71 -6.30 -7.38
CA GLY A 44 10.96 -5.16 -7.89
C GLY A 44 10.08 -4.59 -6.79
N GLU A 45 10.00 -3.27 -6.69
CA GLU A 45 9.18 -2.55 -5.70
C GLU A 45 8.24 -1.57 -6.39
N ALA A 46 7.00 -1.51 -5.92
CA ALA A 46 6.03 -0.47 -6.28
C ALA A 46 5.15 -0.15 -5.07
N PHE A 47 4.56 1.05 -5.04
CA PHE A 47 3.56 1.41 -4.05
C PHE A 47 2.24 1.82 -4.72
N GLY A 48 1.12 1.48 -4.09
CA GLY A 48 -0.21 1.73 -4.62
C GLY A 48 -1.31 1.51 -3.58
N GLY A 49 -2.55 1.87 -3.93
CA GLY A 49 -3.68 1.86 -3.00
C GLY A 49 -3.72 3.07 -2.08
N ASP A 50 -4.90 3.32 -1.52
CA ASP A 50 -5.17 4.42 -0.58
C ASP A 50 -6.31 4.14 0.41
N GLU A 51 -6.64 2.87 0.60
CA GLU A 51 -7.78 2.41 1.36
C GLU A 51 -7.60 2.68 2.86
N ASP A 52 -8.27 3.70 3.39
CA ASP A 52 -8.17 4.03 4.82
C ASP A 52 -8.82 2.94 5.71
N MET A 53 -9.99 2.47 5.29
CA MET A 53 -10.85 1.61 6.12
C MET A 53 -10.55 0.11 5.98
N THR A 54 -10.15 -0.33 4.78
CA THR A 54 -10.07 -1.76 4.44
C THR A 54 -8.64 -2.26 4.25
N GLN A 55 -7.61 -1.41 4.40
CA GLN A 55 -6.21 -1.81 4.19
C GLN A 55 -5.80 -3.03 5.04
N ASN A 56 -6.22 -3.08 6.30
CA ASN A 56 -5.90 -4.22 7.18
C ASN A 56 -6.50 -5.54 6.68
N GLU A 57 -7.67 -5.50 6.05
CA GLU A 57 -8.30 -6.68 5.45
C GLU A 57 -7.56 -7.09 4.17
N ILE A 58 -7.10 -6.12 3.38
CA ILE A 58 -6.37 -6.35 2.13
C ILE A 58 -5.03 -7.05 2.41
N VAL A 59 -4.31 -6.66 3.46
CA VAL A 59 -2.98 -7.22 3.79
C VAL A 59 -3.02 -8.50 4.62
N ALA A 60 -4.19 -8.95 5.05
CA ALA A 60 -4.34 -10.14 5.88
C ALA A 60 -4.34 -11.47 5.07
N LEU A 61 -4.19 -11.40 3.75
CA LEU A 61 -4.12 -12.54 2.82
C LEU A 61 -2.69 -13.10 2.70
#